data_AF-A0A6V6Z4Y5-F1
#
_entry.id   AF-A0A6V6Z4Y5-F1
#
_cell.length_a   1.000
_cell.length_b   1.000
_cell.length_c   1.000
_cell.angle_alpha   90.00
_cell.angle_beta   90.00
_cell.angle_gamma   90.00
#
_symmetry.space_group_name_H-M   'P 1'
#
loop_
_entity.id
_entity.type
_entity.pdbx_description
1 polymer ?
#
loop_
_entity_poly.entity_id
_entity_poly.type
_entity_poly.pdbx_seq_one_letter_code
_entity_poly.pdbx_strand_id
1 'polypeptide(L)'
;MIKTEKQRLVQLSKIAMPFIIITTIYTVIVLGLEEYLGDHIYKISGQIGSVFGLAVAFFLGFRMNSAYDRWWEARKIFGELTNNTRSFVTKIYAYYGNESHFKETEQTDLRLKAKKTIDLSILFIRQLKYLHITSSKDTFSILTQFPK
;
A
#
# COMPACT_ATOMS: atom_id res chain seq x y z
N MET A 1 -10.50 8.67 -14.09
CA MET A 1 -9.74 7.43 -13.81
C MET A 1 -8.59 7.19 -14.79
N ILE A 2 -8.75 7.49 -16.10
CA ILE A 2 -7.74 7.25 -17.15
C ILE A 2 -6.45 8.11 -17.04
N LYS A 3 -6.54 9.35 -16.52
CA LYS A 3 -5.35 10.23 -16.38
C LYS A 3 -4.30 9.70 -15.38
N THR A 4 -4.73 9.02 -14.33
CA THR A 4 -3.85 8.51 -13.27
C THR A 4 -3.04 7.29 -13.71
N GLU A 5 -3.55 6.52 -14.66
CA GLU A 5 -2.89 5.31 -15.16
C GLU A 5 -1.68 5.64 -16.04
N LYS A 6 -1.84 6.57 -16.99
CA LYS A 6 -0.71 7.10 -17.79
C LYS A 6 0.38 7.69 -16.91
N GLN A 7 0.02 8.42 -15.84
CA GLN A 7 0.99 8.99 -14.92
C GLN A 7 1.80 7.92 -14.16
N ARG A 8 1.16 6.81 -13.74
CA ARG A 8 1.87 5.69 -13.11
C ARG A 8 2.82 5.00 -14.08
N LEU A 9 2.37 4.74 -15.31
CA LEU A 9 3.22 4.11 -16.32
C LEU A 9 4.46 4.96 -16.64
N VAL A 10 4.30 6.30 -16.71
CA VAL A 10 5.42 7.23 -16.91
C VAL A 10 6.35 7.27 -15.70
N GLN A 11 5.84 7.09 -14.47
CA GLN A 11 6.70 7.00 -13.28
C GLN A 11 7.47 5.69 -13.23
N LEU A 12 6.81 4.57 -13.52
CA LEU A 12 7.44 3.26 -13.61
C LEU A 12 8.53 3.25 -14.69
N SER A 13 8.25 3.83 -15.85
CA SER A 13 9.25 3.95 -16.90
C SER A 13 10.42 4.81 -16.44
N LYS A 14 10.19 5.98 -15.83
CA LYS A 14 11.28 6.81 -15.28
C LYS A 14 12.19 6.07 -14.29
N ILE A 15 11.64 5.15 -13.50
CA ILE A 15 12.41 4.33 -12.56
C ILE A 15 13.19 3.22 -13.28
N ALA A 16 12.58 2.55 -14.25
CA ALA A 16 13.19 1.42 -14.97
C ALA A 16 14.20 1.83 -16.04
N MET A 17 13.98 2.99 -16.69
CA MET A 17 14.81 3.49 -17.79
C MET A 17 16.31 3.58 -17.49
N PRO A 18 16.79 4.11 -16.34
CA PRO A 18 18.22 4.14 -16.06
C PRO A 18 18.84 2.73 -16.01
N PHE A 19 18.13 1.75 -15.45
CA PHE A 19 18.63 0.36 -15.41
C PHE A 19 18.75 -0.22 -16.80
N ILE A 20 17.74 -0.03 -17.67
CA ILE A 20 17.76 -0.51 -19.06
C ILE A 20 18.90 0.13 -19.86
N ILE A 21 19.11 1.44 -19.69
CA ILE A 21 20.18 2.16 -20.40
C ILE A 21 21.55 1.64 -19.95
N ILE A 22 21.77 1.49 -18.63
CA ILE A 22 23.03 0.99 -18.08
C ILE A 22 23.33 -0.43 -18.56
N THR A 23 22.36 -1.34 -18.52
CA THR A 23 22.56 -2.72 -18.97
C THR A 23 22.80 -2.79 -20.48
N THR A 24 22.10 -1.97 -21.27
CA THR A 24 22.31 -1.89 -22.73
C THR A 24 23.70 -1.39 -23.06
N ILE A 25 24.16 -0.30 -22.42
CA ILE A 25 25.51 0.22 -22.60
C ILE A 25 26.56 -0.83 -22.20
N TYR A 26 26.36 -1.51 -21.08
CA TYR A 26 27.24 -2.60 -20.64
C TYR A 26 27.33 -3.71 -21.70
N THR A 27 26.20 -4.16 -22.26
CA THR A 27 26.20 -5.19 -23.31
C THR A 27 26.92 -4.74 -24.57
N VAL A 28 26.73 -3.49 -25.01
CA VAL A 28 27.40 -2.93 -26.20
C VAL A 28 28.91 -2.83 -25.99
N ILE A 29 29.36 -2.39 -24.81
CA ILE A 29 30.80 -2.31 -24.49
C ILE A 29 31.43 -3.70 -24.49
N VAL A 30 30.78 -4.68 -23.86
CA VAL A 30 31.30 -6.07 -23.80
C VAL A 30 31.40 -6.67 -25.21
N LEU A 31 30.37 -6.53 -26.04
CA LEU A 31 30.38 -7.02 -27.42
C LEU A 31 31.45 -6.32 -28.28
N GLY A 32 31.59 -4.99 -28.15
CA GLY A 32 32.60 -4.25 -28.91
C GLY A 32 34.04 -4.58 -28.49
N LEU A 33 34.27 -4.88 -27.21
CA LEU A 33 35.57 -5.36 -26.72
C LEU A 33 35.92 -6.75 -27.25
N GLU A 34 34.93 -7.65 -27.32
CA GLU A 34 35.10 -9.00 -27.86
C GLU A 34 35.49 -8.96 -29.35
N GLU A 35 34.81 -8.12 -30.14
CA GLU A 35 35.12 -7.96 -31.57
C GLU A 35 36.53 -7.36 -31.79
N TYR A 36 37.00 -6.47 -30.90
CA TYR A 36 38.30 -5.81 -31.02
C TYR A 36 39.49 -6.68 -30.54
N LEU A 37 39.32 -7.48 -29.49
CA LEU A 37 40.40 -8.24 -28.86
C LEU A 37 40.63 -9.64 -29.46
N GLY A 38 39.80 -10.04 -30.43
CA GLY A 38 39.81 -11.37 -31.02
C GLY A 38 39.04 -12.35 -30.13
N ASP A 39 38.18 -13.14 -30.79
CA ASP A 39 37.07 -13.98 -30.34
C ASP A 39 37.42 -15.09 -29.30
N HIS A 40 38.23 -14.77 -28.29
CA HIS A 40 38.91 -15.72 -27.40
C HIS A 40 38.64 -15.47 -25.92
N ILE A 41 37.97 -14.37 -25.57
CA ILE A 41 37.86 -13.90 -24.17
C ILE A 41 36.60 -14.46 -23.46
N TYR A 42 35.47 -14.63 -24.15
CA TYR A 42 34.20 -15.01 -23.52
C TYR A 42 33.82 -16.48 -23.74
N LYS A 43 34.48 -17.39 -23.01
CA LYS A 43 34.05 -18.80 -22.87
C LYS A 43 33.21 -19.04 -21.61
N ILE A 44 32.31 -18.12 -21.25
CA ILE A 44 31.38 -18.33 -20.15
C ILE A 44 30.21 -19.18 -20.64
N SER A 45 30.01 -20.35 -20.00
CA SER A 45 28.84 -21.18 -20.26
C SER A 45 27.56 -20.44 -19.83
N GLY A 46 26.65 -20.20 -20.79
CA GLY A 46 25.34 -19.59 -20.53
C GLY A 46 24.49 -20.34 -19.49
N GLN A 47 24.85 -21.59 -19.17
CA GLN A 47 24.21 -22.39 -18.11
C GLN A 47 24.28 -21.71 -16.74
N ILE A 48 25.39 -21.05 -16.41
CA ILE A 48 25.54 -20.36 -15.13
C ILE A 48 24.49 -19.25 -15.01
N GLY A 49 24.31 -18.46 -16.06
CA GLY A 49 23.29 -17.41 -16.13
C GLY A 49 21.87 -17.94 -15.97
N SER A 50 21.56 -19.09 -16.60
CA SER A 50 20.24 -19.72 -16.47
C SER A 50 19.92 -20.17 -15.04
N VAL A 51 20.89 -20.76 -14.34
CA VAL A 51 20.71 -21.19 -12.94
C VAL A 51 20.49 -19.98 -12.03
N PHE A 52 21.27 -18.91 -12.20
CA PHE A 52 21.06 -17.66 -11.45
C PHE A 52 19.72 -17.00 -11.78
N GLY A 53 19.32 -16.97 -13.05
CA GLY A 53 18.03 -16.43 -13.48
C GLY A 53 16.86 -17.17 -12.85
N LEU A 54 16.92 -18.51 -12.81
CA LEU A 54 15.92 -19.35 -12.15
C LEU A 54 15.85 -19.05 -10.65
N ALA A 55 17.00 -18.98 -9.97
CA ALA A 55 17.06 -18.69 -8.55
C ALA A 55 16.42 -17.32 -8.23
N VAL A 56 16.79 -16.26 -8.96
CA VAL A 56 16.23 -14.91 -8.76
C VAL A 56 14.73 -14.88 -9.02
N ALA A 57 14.25 -15.51 -10.09
CA ALA A 57 12.83 -15.58 -10.42
C ALA A 57 12.03 -16.28 -9.31
N PHE A 58 12.56 -17.38 -8.76
CA PHE A 58 11.94 -18.11 -7.66
C PHE A 58 11.84 -17.26 -6.39
N PHE A 59 12.93 -16.61 -5.97
CA PHE A 59 12.92 -15.71 -4.81
C PHE A 59 11.98 -14.52 -5.01
N LEU A 60 11.96 -13.94 -6.22
CA LEU A 60 11.07 -12.83 -6.53
C LEU A 60 9.60 -13.25 -6.46
N GLY A 61 9.27 -14.47 -6.93
CA GLY A 61 7.93 -15.03 -6.86
C GLY A 61 7.41 -15.12 -5.42
N PHE A 62 8.19 -15.68 -4.50
CA PHE A 62 7.80 -15.73 -3.09
C PHE A 62 7.65 -14.36 -2.46
N ARG A 63 8.60 -13.46 -2.72
CA ARG A 63 8.56 -12.10 -2.19
C ARG A 63 7.32 -11.33 -2.69
N MET A 64 6.98 -11.50 -3.96
CA MET A 64 5.80 -10.86 -4.56
C MET A 64 4.50 -11.41 -3.95
N ASN A 65 4.40 -12.73 -3.79
CA ASN A 65 3.23 -13.37 -3.16
C ASN A 65 3.02 -12.86 -1.72
N SER A 66 4.06 -12.86 -0.89
CA SER A 66 3.96 -12.35 0.49
C SER A 66 3.59 -10.86 0.55
N ALA A 67 4.15 -10.04 -0.32
CA ALA A 67 3.80 -8.61 -0.41
C ALA A 67 2.33 -8.41 -0.83
N TYR A 68 1.86 -9.21 -1.78
CA TYR A 68 0.47 -9.19 -2.25
C TYR A 68 -0.49 -9.61 -1.15
N ASP A 69 -0.20 -10.68 -0.42
CA ASP A 69 -1.01 -11.15 0.69
C ASP A 69 -1.14 -10.10 1.80
N ARG A 70 -0.03 -9.45 2.18
CA ARG A 70 -0.05 -8.34 3.16
C ARG A 70 -0.87 -7.15 2.68
N TRP A 71 -0.73 -6.78 1.41
CA TRP A 71 -1.54 -5.71 0.80
C TRP A 71 -3.03 -6.05 0.82
N TRP A 72 -3.37 -7.30 0.49
CA TRP A 72 -4.74 -7.78 0.48
C TRP A 72 -5.32 -7.90 1.89
N GLU A 73 -4.53 -8.37 2.86
CA GLU A 73 -4.89 -8.42 4.28
C GLU A 73 -5.25 -7.05 4.83
N ALA A 74 -4.41 -6.04 4.59
CA ALA A 74 -4.71 -4.67 4.98
C ALA A 74 -6.05 -4.20 4.40
N ARG A 75 -6.31 -4.47 3.11
CA ARG A 75 -7.57 -4.09 2.45
C ARG A 75 -8.79 -4.79 3.06
N LYS A 76 -8.67 -6.08 3.43
CA LYS A 76 -9.73 -6.83 4.13
C LYS A 76 -10.05 -6.19 5.48
N ILE A 77 -9.04 -5.90 6.30
CA ILE A 77 -9.20 -5.27 7.62
C ILE A 77 -9.89 -3.90 7.50
N PHE A 78 -9.49 -3.07 6.54
CA PHE A 78 -10.14 -1.78 6.29
C PHE A 78 -11.61 -1.91 5.87
N GLY A 79 -11.91 -2.94 5.06
CA GLY A 79 -13.29 -3.26 4.67
C GLY A 79 -14.14 -3.66 5.87
N GLU A 80 -13.61 -4.56 6.71
CA GLU A 80 -14.25 -5.01 7.93
C GLU A 80 -14.49 -3.87 8.93
N LEU A 81 -13.48 -3.04 9.18
CA LEU A 81 -13.59 -1.86 10.04
C LEU A 81 -14.74 -0.94 9.61
N THR A 82 -14.82 -0.65 8.30
CA THR A 82 -15.88 0.20 7.75
C THR A 82 -17.26 -0.42 7.95
N ASN A 83 -17.38 -1.74 7.77
CA ASN A 83 -18.63 -2.47 7.96
C ASN A 83 -19.07 -2.50 9.44
N ASN A 84 -18.12 -2.74 10.34
CA ASN A 84 -18.35 -2.76 11.79
C ASN A 84 -18.77 -1.38 12.31
N THR A 85 -18.15 -0.30 11.83
CA THR A 85 -18.58 1.06 12.22
C THR A 85 -19.97 1.41 11.69
N ARG A 86 -20.33 1.01 10.46
CA ARG A 86 -21.71 1.18 9.97
C ARG A 86 -22.72 0.44 10.85
N SER A 87 -22.42 -0.82 11.18
CA SER A 87 -23.26 -1.62 12.07
C SER A 87 -23.40 -0.99 13.46
N PHE A 88 -22.31 -0.42 14.00
CA PHE A 88 -22.31 0.30 15.27
C PHE A 88 -23.21 1.54 15.23
N VAL A 89 -23.09 2.37 14.20
CA VAL A 89 -23.93 3.56 14.01
C VAL A 89 -25.41 3.17 13.87
N THR A 90 -25.73 2.11 13.12
CA THR A 90 -27.11 1.60 13.01
C THR A 90 -27.66 1.16 14.36
N LYS A 91 -26.87 0.46 15.19
CA LYS A 91 -27.29 0.08 16.55
C LYS A 91 -27.57 1.28 17.44
N ILE A 92 -26.75 2.33 17.35
CA ILE A 92 -26.99 3.61 18.05
C ILE A 92 -28.32 4.20 17.58
N TYR A 93 -28.54 4.33 16.27
CA TYR A 93 -29.80 4.86 15.74
C TYR A 93 -31.02 4.05 16.20
N ALA A 94 -30.94 2.72 16.17
CA ALA A 94 -32.03 1.86 16.63
C ALA A 94 -32.33 2.02 18.13
N TYR A 95 -31.28 2.15 18.96
CA TYR A 95 -31.43 2.31 20.41
C TYR A 95 -32.02 3.68 20.78
N TYR A 96 -31.53 4.77 20.19
CA TYR A 96 -31.99 6.14 20.49
C TYR A 96 -33.24 6.56 19.70
N GLY A 97 -33.64 5.79 18.68
CA GLY A 97 -34.84 6.03 17.87
C GLY A 97 -36.12 5.48 18.48
N ASN A 98 -36.04 4.65 19.53
CA ASN A 98 -37.22 4.11 20.19
C ASN A 98 -37.72 5.05 21.30
N GLU A 99 -38.82 5.76 21.03
CA GLU A 99 -39.40 6.78 21.92
C GLU A 99 -40.00 6.20 23.21
N SER A 100 -40.26 4.89 23.24
CA SER A 100 -40.90 4.19 24.38
C SER A 100 -40.00 3.98 25.61
N HIS A 101 -38.72 4.37 25.56
CA HIS A 101 -37.74 4.13 26.64
C HIS A 101 -37.33 5.37 27.45
N PHE A 102 -37.80 6.59 27.11
CA PHE A 102 -37.20 7.82 27.67
C PHE A 102 -38.23 8.90 28.05
N LYS A 103 -38.03 9.53 29.22
CA LYS A 103 -38.79 10.72 29.67
C LYS A 103 -38.53 11.91 28.73
N GLU A 104 -39.57 12.66 28.42
CA GLU A 104 -39.58 13.76 27.42
C GLU A 104 -38.50 14.82 27.65
N THR A 105 -38.17 15.13 28.92
CA THR A 105 -37.12 16.10 29.29
C THR A 105 -35.69 15.57 29.12
N GLU A 106 -35.48 14.25 29.13
CA GLU A 106 -34.16 13.59 29.04
C GLU A 106 -33.79 13.17 27.60
N GLN A 107 -34.79 13.10 26.70
CA GLN A 107 -34.61 12.71 25.30
C GLN A 107 -33.71 13.66 24.50
N THR A 108 -33.75 14.96 24.78
CA THR A 108 -32.97 15.98 24.05
C THR A 108 -31.46 15.80 24.27
N ASP A 109 -31.03 15.56 25.51
CA ASP A 109 -29.61 15.34 25.85
C ASP A 109 -29.10 14.00 25.34
N LEU A 110 -29.93 12.95 25.37
CA LEU A 110 -29.61 11.63 24.85
C LEU A 110 -29.42 11.63 23.33
N ARG A 111 -30.30 12.31 22.59
CA ARG A 111 -30.17 12.49 21.13
C ARG A 111 -28.89 13.27 20.78
N LEU A 112 -28.52 14.27 21.58
CA LEU A 112 -27.28 15.04 21.42
C LEU A 112 -26.04 14.18 21.64
N LYS A 113 -26.05 13.32 22.67
CA LYS A 113 -24.98 12.36 22.98
C LYS A 113 -24.84 11.30 21.89
N ALA A 114 -25.96 10.79 21.36
CA ALA A 114 -25.98 9.85 20.24
C ALA A 114 -25.36 10.47 18.98
N LYS A 115 -25.78 11.69 18.62
CA LYS A 115 -25.23 12.43 17.46
C LYS A 115 -23.73 12.66 17.60
N LYS A 116 -23.27 13.08 18.78
CA LYS A 116 -21.84 13.28 19.08
C LYS A 116 -21.03 11.98 18.97
N THR A 117 -21.59 10.86 19.40
CA THR A 117 -20.93 9.54 19.31
C THR A 117 -20.80 9.08 17.86
N ILE A 118 -21.84 9.29 17.05
CA ILE A 118 -21.81 9.00 15.61
C ILE A 118 -20.77 9.87 14.92
N ASP A 119 -20.77 11.18 15.19
CA ASP A 119 -19.82 12.11 14.58
C ASP A 119 -18.37 11.76 14.94
N LEU A 120 -18.11 11.40 16.20
CA LEU A 120 -16.80 10.91 16.64
C LEU A 120 -16.38 9.63 15.90
N SER A 121 -17.30 8.68 15.67
CA SER A 121 -17.00 7.46 14.92
C SER A 121 -16.63 7.73 13.46
N ILE A 122 -17.25 8.75 12.84
CA ILE A 122 -16.95 9.19 11.47
C ILE A 122 -15.59 9.90 11.42
N LEU A 123 -15.33 10.79 12.37
CA LEU A 123 -14.04 11.48 12.52
C LEU A 123 -12.91 10.49 12.74
N PHE A 124 -13.11 9.45 13.56
CA PHE A 124 -12.14 8.39 13.78
C PHE A 124 -11.76 7.67 12.46
N ILE A 125 -12.74 7.23 11.67
CA ILE A 125 -12.46 6.60 10.36
C ILE A 125 -11.72 7.57 9.43
N ARG A 126 -12.15 8.83 9.38
CA ARG A 126 -11.53 9.84 8.52
C ARG A 126 -10.07 10.08 8.92
N GLN A 127 -9.81 10.21 10.23
CA GLN A 127 -8.46 10.39 10.76
C GLN A 127 -7.59 9.16 10.49
N LEU A 128 -8.13 7.96 10.70
CA LEU A 128 -7.41 6.71 10.46
C LEU A 128 -7.05 6.53 8.97
N LYS A 129 -7.97 6.89 8.07
CA LYS A 129 -7.68 6.91 6.62
C LYS A 129 -6.61 7.94 6.25
N TYR A 130 -6.67 9.13 6.84
CA TYR A 130 -5.67 10.18 6.61
C TYR A 130 -4.28 9.74 7.10
N LEU A 131 -4.22 9.15 8.30
CA LEU A 131 -2.99 8.62 8.88
C LEU A 131 -2.41 7.49 8.01
N HIS A 132 -3.23 6.57 7.51
CA HIS A 132 -2.76 5.48 6.65
C HIS A 132 -2.13 5.98 5.33
N ILE A 133 -2.75 6.96 4.68
CA ILE A 133 -2.23 7.53 3.42
C ILE A 133 -0.95 8.34 3.66
N THR A 134 -0.87 9.03 4.79
CA THR A 134 0.24 9.94 5.14
C THR A 134 1.42 9.21 5.79
N SER A 135 1.16 8.18 6.59
CA SER A 135 2.20 7.33 7.23
C SER A 135 3.11 6.68 6.19
N SER A 136 2.62 6.41 4.97
CA SER A 136 3.47 5.97 3.85
C SER A 136 4.60 6.95 3.50
N LYS A 137 4.53 8.23 3.92
CA LYS A 137 5.54 9.26 3.63
C LYS A 137 6.39 9.63 4.86
N ASP A 138 5.81 9.63 6.08
CA ASP A 138 6.41 10.31 7.23
C ASP A 138 6.67 9.46 8.50
N THR A 139 6.61 8.13 8.41
CA THR A 139 6.75 7.23 9.59
C THR A 139 8.09 7.42 10.35
N PHE A 140 9.12 8.00 9.75
CA PHE A 140 10.41 8.22 10.41
C PHE A 140 10.45 9.43 11.35
N SER A 141 9.55 10.41 11.22
CA SER A 141 9.61 11.67 12.00
C SER A 141 8.88 11.62 13.35
N ILE A 142 7.89 10.74 13.49
CA ILE A 142 6.98 10.70 14.65
C ILE A 142 7.58 9.85 15.80
N LEU A 143 8.42 8.86 15.48
CA LEU A 143 9.07 8.00 16.49
C LEU A 143 10.21 8.70 17.26
N THR A 144 10.67 9.86 16.80
CA THR A 144 11.65 10.71 17.51
C THR A 144 11.01 11.77 18.41
N GLN A 145 9.68 11.90 18.41
CA GLN A 145 8.97 12.98 19.12
C GLN A 145 8.22 12.54 20.38
N PHE A 146 8.23 11.25 20.71
CA PHE A 146 7.72 10.78 22.01
C PHE A 146 8.84 10.82 23.04
N PRO A 147 8.79 11.71 24.05
CA PRO A 147 9.64 11.57 25.23
C PRO A 147 9.30 10.23 25.90
N LYS A 148 10.36 9.52 26.33
CA LYS A 148 10.26 8.27 27.10
C LYS A 148 9.44 8.45 28.37
#